data_AF-A0A7W1TM27-F1
#
_entry.id   AF-A0A7W1TM27-F1
#
_cell.length_a   1.000
_cell.length_b   1.000
_cell.length_c   1.000
_cell.angle_alpha   90.00
_cell.angle_beta   90.00
_cell.angle_gamma   90.00
#
_symmetry.space_group_name_H-M   'P 1'
#
loop_
_entity.id
_entity.type
_entity.pdbx_description
1 polymer ?
#
loop_
_entity_poly.entity_id
_entity_poly.type
_entity_poly.pdbx_seq_one_letter_code
_entity_poly.pdbx_strand_id
1 'polypeptide(L)' 'MVLYQRQAVSLGKAAKIAGLTQIQFQHLLASRQLPIHYSEADLDADLATLARVHSRTSNP' A
#
# COMPACT_ATOMS: atom_id res chain seq x y z
N MET A 1 5.54 6.59 -12.35
CA MET A 1 4.34 7.06 -11.61
C MET A 1 3.04 6.92 -12.41
N VAL A 2 3.02 7.20 -13.72
CA VAL A 2 1.78 7.14 -14.55
C VAL A 2 0.99 5.84 -14.38
N LEU A 3 1.63 4.68 -14.37
CA LEU A 3 0.95 3.39 -14.19
C LEU A 3 0.37 3.22 -12.78
N TYR A 4 1.04 3.75 -11.75
CA TYR A 4 0.55 3.73 -10.36
C TYR A 4 -0.65 4.65 -10.19
N GLN A 5 -0.59 5.87 -10.72
CA GLN A 5 -1.69 6.84 -10.68
C GLN A 5 -2.94 6.36 -11.43
N ARG A 6 -2.76 5.55 -12.47
CA ARG A 6 -3.86 4.90 -13.21
C ARG A 6 -4.37 3.62 -12.55
N GLN A 7 -3.90 3.28 -11.34
CA GLN A 7 -4.19 2.03 -10.63
C GLN A 7 -3.90 0.75 -11.44
N ALA A 8 -3.06 0.85 -12.49
CA ALA A 8 -2.73 -0.27 -13.37
C ALA A 8 -1.71 -1.24 -12.73
N VAL A 9 -0.98 -0.78 -11.71
CA VAL A 9 0.01 -1.56 -10.97
C VAL A 9 -0.03 -1.21 -9.48
N SER A 10 0.24 -2.19 -8.62
CA SER A 10 0.36 -1.97 -7.18
C SER A 10 1.57 -1.08 -6.84
N LEU A 11 1.56 -0.49 -5.64
CA LEU A 11 2.66 0.32 -5.13
C LEU A 11 4.02 -0.41 -5.20
N GLY A 12 4.05 -1.68 -4.77
CA GLY A 12 5.27 -2.49 -4.81
C GLY A 12 5.74 -2.79 -6.23
N LYS A 13 4.82 -2.97 -7.19
CA LYS A 13 5.18 -3.19 -8.59
C LYS A 13 5.65 -1.90 -9.27
N ALA A 14 5.04 -0.76 -8.93
CA ALA A 14 5.50 0.55 -9.36
C ALA A 14 6.90 0.89 -8.82
N ALA A 15 7.17 0.56 -7.56
CA ALA A 15 8.48 0.73 -6.93
C ALA A 15 9.56 -0.11 -7.64
N LYS A 16 9.26 -1.40 -7.92
CA LYS A 16 10.15 -2.27 -8.71
C LYS A 16 10.44 -1.72 -10.11
N ILE A 17 9.40 -1.25 -10.82
CA ILE A 17 9.57 -0.63 -12.16
C ILE A 17 10.44 0.63 -12.08
N ALA A 18 10.32 1.41 -11.00
CA ALA A 18 11.13 2.60 -10.76
C ALA A 18 12.55 2.30 -10.26
N GLY A 19 12.91 1.02 -10.01
CA GLY A 19 14.19 0.64 -9.43
C GLY A 19 14.38 1.11 -7.98
N LEU A 20 13.27 1.36 -7.26
CA LEU A 20 13.26 1.89 -5.90
C LEU A 20 12.73 0.87 -4.91
N THR A 21 13.13 1.00 -3.65
CA THR A 21 12.43 0.32 -2.56
C THR A 21 11.02 0.90 -2.41
N GLN A 22 10.11 0.15 -1.80
CA GLN A 22 8.73 0.61 -1.57
C GLN A 22 8.68 1.90 -0.74
N ILE A 23 9.52 2.02 0.29
CA ILE A 23 9.68 3.21 1.13
C ILE A 23 10.20 4.40 0.31
N GLN A 24 11.24 4.21 -0.51
CA GLN A 24 11.77 5.27 -1.38
C GLN A 24 10.72 5.76 -2.37
N PHE A 25 9.92 4.85 -2.91
CA PHE A 25 8.84 5.19 -3.82
C PHE A 25 7.70 5.95 -3.12
N GLN A 26 7.37 5.61 -1.86
CA GLN A 26 6.42 6.39 -1.05
C GLN A 26 6.94 7.80 -0.76
N HIS A 27 8.23 7.96 -0.41
CA HIS A 27 8.83 9.29 -0.25
C HIS A 27 8.80 10.10 -1.55
N LEU A 28 9.02 9.44 -2.69
CA LEU A 28 8.95 10.04 -4.01
C LEU A 28 7.52 10.54 -4.34
N LEU A 29 6.49 9.83 -3.88
CA LEU A 29 5.08 10.24 -3.98
C LEU A 29 4.78 11.44 -3.07
N ALA A 30 5.19 11.36 -1.80
CA ALA A 30 4.98 12.42 -0.83
C ALA A 30 5.67 13.74 -1.23
N SER A 31 6.90 13.68 -1.76
CA SER A 31 7.63 14.87 -2.23
C SER A 31 6.97 15.56 -3.43
N ARG A 32 6.10 14.85 -4.15
CA ARG A 32 5.32 15.38 -5.27
C ARG A 32 3.86 15.68 -4.89
N GLN A 33 3.53 15.67 -3.59
CA GLN A 33 2.16 15.74 -3.06
C GLN A 33 1.19 14.78 -3.77
N LEU A 34 1.69 13.62 -4.20
CA LEU A 34 0.84 12.59 -4.78
C LEU A 34 0.27 11.75 -3.64
N PRO A 35 -1.07 11.74 -3.46
CA PRO A 35 -1.68 10.94 -2.43
C PRO A 35 -1.33 9.48 -2.67
N ILE A 36 -0.88 8.82 -1.61
CA ILE A 36 -0.90 7.37 -1.58
C ILE A 36 -2.39 7.03 -1.59
N HIS A 37 -2.85 6.34 -2.63
CA HIS A 37 -4.26 5.93 -2.73
C HIS A 37 -4.54 4.93 -1.61
N TYR A 38 -4.87 5.46 -0.43
CA TYR A 38 -5.34 4.74 0.73
C TYR A 38 -6.78 5.18 0.92
N SER A 39 -7.68 4.34 0.45
CA SER A 39 -9.12 4.57 0.54
C SER A 39 -9.65 4.02 1.86
N GLU A 40 -10.87 4.41 2.22
CA GLU A 40 -11.60 3.84 3.35
C GLU A 40 -11.75 2.31 3.21
N ALA A 41 -11.90 1.81 1.98
CA ALA A 41 -11.96 0.38 1.71
C ALA A 41 -10.62 -0.35 2.00
N ASP A 42 -9.48 0.32 1.78
CA ASP A 42 -8.17 -0.24 2.12
C ASP A 42 -7.99 -0.32 3.65
N LEU A 43 -8.50 0.69 4.38
CA LEU A 43 -8.54 0.66 5.84
C LEU A 43 -9.41 -0.48 6.38
N ASP A 44 -10.61 -0.66 5.81
CA ASP A 44 -11.51 -1.75 6.21
C ASP A 44 -10.89 -3.13 5.97
N ALA A 45 -10.17 -3.31 4.86
CA ALA A 45 -9.46 -4.54 4.54
C ALA A 45 -8.31 -4.83 5.53
N ASP A 46 -7.60 -3.79 5.97
CA ASP A 46 -6.57 -3.90 7.01
C ASP A 46 -7.17 -4.25 8.37
N LEU A 47 -8.27 -3.60 8.76
CA LEU A 47 -9.00 -3.91 10.00
C LEU A 47 -9.52 -5.37 10.01
N ALA A 48 -10.08 -5.83 8.89
CA ALA A 48 -10.50 -7.23 8.73
C ALA A 48 -9.31 -8.20 8.83
N THR A 49 -8.15 -7.80 8.32
CA THR A 49 -6.90 -8.58 8.44
C THR A 49 -6.41 -8.63 9.87
N LEU A 50 -6.42 -7.50 10.58
CA LEU A 50 -6.04 -7.43 12.00
C LEU A 50 -6.98 -8.28 12.87
N ALA A 51 -8.29 -8.23 12.65
CA ALA A 51 -9.26 -9.06 13.35
C ALA A 51 -9.01 -10.57 13.14
N ARG A 52 -8.68 -10.96 11.90
CA ARG A 52 -8.33 -12.36 11.55
C ARG A 52 -7.00 -12.81 12.14
N VAL A 53 -6.00 -11.93 12.20
CA VAL A 53 -4.70 -12.27 12.79
C VAL A 53 -4.83 -12.39 14.30
N HIS A 54 -5.56 -11.48 14.94
CA HIS A 54 -5.79 -11.52 16.39
C HIS A 54 -6.55 -12.79 16.82
N SER A 55 -7.55 -13.22 16.06
CA SER A 55 -8.28 -14.46 16.37
C SER A 55 -7.45 -15.74 16.22
N ARG A 56 -6.35 -15.73 15.44
CA ARG A 56 -5.40 -16.86 15.35
C ARG A 56 -4.41 -16.90 16.50
N THR A 57 -4.17 -15.79 17.19
CA THR A 57 -3.26 -15.71 18.35
C THR A 57 -3.95 -16.12 19.66
N SER A 58 -5.28 -16.33 19.65
CA SER A 58 -6.08 -16.76 20.81
C SER A 58 -6.46 -18.24 20.80
N ASN A 59 -5.88 -19.07 19.92
CA ASN A 59 -6.02 -20.52 20.01
C ASN A 59 -4.80 -21.09 20.77
N PRO A 60 -4.97 -21.59 22.02
CA PRO A 60 -3.91 -22.29 22.74
C PRO A 60 -3.51 -23.61 22.08
#